data_AF-A0A7L2SB17-F1
#
_entry.id   AF-A0A7L2SB17-F1
#
_cell.length_a   1.000
_cell.length_b   1.000
_cell.length_c   1.000
_cell.angle_alpha   90.00
_cell.angle_beta   90.00
_cell.angle_gamma   90.00
#
_symmetry.space_group_name_H-M   'P 1'
#
loop_
_entity.id
_entity.type
_entity.pdbx_description
1 polymer ?
#
loop_
_entity_poly.entity_id
_entity_poly.type
_entity_poly.pdbx_seq_one_letter_code
_entity_poly.pdbx_strand_id
1 'polypeptide(L)'
;PEEIPRPVLDSGNILKQGYLEKRSRDPSFFGSEWQKRWCVLTRRDFLYYASERSKQPKGSFPIELYRPRWASQLRKDSRKKCCFQLLCPGKRSYE
;
A
#
# COMPACT_ATOMS: atom_id res chain seq x y z
N PRO A 1 3.46 -24.42 19.90
CA PRO A 1 3.01 -23.25 19.10
C PRO A 1 4.09 -22.90 18.08
N GLU A 2 3.82 -23.21 16.82
CA GLU A 2 4.70 -22.88 15.69
C GLU A 2 4.71 -21.35 15.53
N GLU A 3 5.81 -20.70 15.94
CA GLU A 3 5.99 -19.26 15.71
C GLU A 3 6.11 -19.03 14.20
N ILE A 4 5.01 -18.62 13.59
CA ILE A 4 4.99 -18.11 12.21
C ILE A 4 6.05 -17.00 12.14
N PRO A 5 7.11 -17.14 11.31
CA PRO A 5 8.17 -16.15 11.27
C PRO A 5 7.57 -14.80 10.94
N ARG A 6 7.73 -13.84 11.87
CA ARG A 6 7.40 -12.45 11.59
C ARG A 6 8.23 -12.06 10.38
N PRO A 7 7.66 -11.44 9.32
CA PRO A 7 8.50 -10.76 8.35
C PRO A 7 9.26 -9.70 9.14
N VAL A 8 10.53 -9.98 9.42
CA VAL A 8 11.43 -9.06 10.10
C VAL A 8 11.44 -7.81 9.23
N LEU A 9 10.79 -6.73 9.69
CA LEU A 9 11.08 -5.40 9.18
C LEU A 9 12.53 -5.15 9.57
N ASP A 10 13.44 -5.56 8.71
CA ASP A 10 14.83 -5.21 8.85
C ASP A 10 14.93 -3.70 8.61
N SER A 11 14.96 -2.93 9.70
CA SER A 11 14.93 -1.47 9.69
C SER A 11 16.05 -0.87 8.84
N GLY A 12 17.14 -1.61 8.57
CA GLY A 12 18.21 -1.21 7.65
C GLY A 12 17.80 -1.15 6.16
N ASN A 13 16.62 -1.67 5.81
CA ASN A 13 16.13 -1.78 4.44
C ASN A 13 14.94 -0.85 4.11
N ILE A 14 14.46 -0.04 5.06
CA ILE A 14 13.33 0.88 4.85
C ILE A 14 13.82 2.13 4.09
N LEU A 15 13.24 2.37 2.93
CA LEU A 15 13.51 3.57 2.12
C LEU A 15 12.56 4.72 2.49
N LYS A 16 11.29 4.40 2.75
CA LYS A 16 10.29 5.38 3.15
C LYS A 16 9.14 4.71 3.88
N GLN A 17 8.53 5.41 4.82
CA GLN A 17 7.31 4.99 5.47
C GLN A 17 6.39 6.19 5.73
N GLY A 18 5.10 5.92 5.83
CA GLY A 18 4.11 6.97 6.08
C GLY A 18 2.69 6.53 5.81
N TYR A 19 1.74 7.37 6.20
CA TYR A 19 0.33 7.14 5.92
C TYR A 19 -0.02 7.52 4.49
N LEU A 20 -0.74 6.61 3.82
CA LEU A 20 -1.41 6.84 2.55
C LEU A 20 -2.86 6.36 2.63
N GLU A 21 -3.71 6.86 1.74
CA GLU A 21 -5.02 6.27 1.51
C GLU A 21 -4.92 5.27 0.37
N LYS A 22 -5.20 4.00 0.64
CA LYS A 22 -5.20 2.93 -0.36
C LYS A 22 -6.63 2.63 -0.80
N ARG A 23 -6.88 2.47 -2.09
CA ARG A 23 -8.21 2.09 -2.58
C ARG A 23 -8.56 0.66 -2.18
N SER A 24 -9.71 0.47 -1.57
CA SER A 24 -10.32 -0.83 -1.27
C SER A 24 -10.74 -1.49 -2.58
N ARG A 25 -10.63 -2.82 -2.63
CA ARG A 25 -11.18 -3.61 -3.74
C ARG A 25 -12.56 -4.14 -3.42
N ASP A 26 -12.86 -4.32 -2.14
CA ASP A 26 -14.17 -4.79 -1.72
C ASP A 26 -15.20 -3.69 -2.00
N PRO A 27 -16.33 -4.02 -2.66
CA PRO A 27 -17.44 -3.09 -2.82
C PRO A 27 -17.82 -2.55 -1.45
N SER A 28 -17.56 -1.25 -1.23
CA SER A 28 -17.90 -0.64 0.05
C SER A 28 -19.35 -0.21 0.00
N PHE A 29 -20.23 -0.97 0.65
CA PHE A 29 -21.65 -0.60 0.78
C PHE A 29 -21.87 0.51 1.81
N PHE A 30 -21.00 0.61 2.82
CA PHE A 30 -21.14 1.55 3.95
C PHE A 30 -19.79 2.11 4.42
N GLY A 31 -18.94 2.56 3.48
CA GLY A 31 -17.64 3.11 3.84
C GLY A 31 -16.93 3.83 2.70
N SER A 32 -15.86 4.53 3.07
CA SER A 32 -14.97 5.15 2.07
C SER A 32 -14.28 4.07 1.25
N GLU A 33 -14.31 4.19 -0.07
CA GLU A 33 -13.50 3.36 -0.97
C GLU A 33 -12.00 3.53 -0.68
N TRP A 34 -11.59 4.63 -0.06
CA TRP A 34 -10.21 4.94 0.30
C TRP A 34 -9.97 4.67 1.78
N GLN A 35 -9.00 3.81 2.08
CA GLN A 35 -8.70 3.36 3.44
C GLN A 35 -7.32 3.84 3.86
N LYS A 36 -7.22 4.51 5.02
CA LYS A 36 -5.93 4.89 5.61
C LYS A 36 -5.10 3.64 5.90
N ARG A 37 -3.86 3.62 5.43
CA ARG A 37 -2.89 2.53 5.64
C ARG A 37 -1.54 3.12 5.99
N TRP A 38 -0.84 2.47 6.92
CA TRP A 38 0.57 2.72 7.14
C TRP A 38 1.35 1.94 6.09
N CYS A 39 2.04 2.64 5.20
CA CYS A 39 2.79 2.04 4.12
C CYS A 39 4.28 2.07 4.44
N VAL A 40 4.96 0.97 4.15
CA VAL A 40 6.41 0.84 4.30
C VAL A 40 6.97 0.39 2.96
N LEU A 41 7.86 1.20 2.40
CA LEU A 41 8.63 0.89 1.22
C LEU A 41 10.02 0.45 1.65
N THR A 42 10.41 -0.75 1.24
CA THR A 42 11.78 -1.26 1.34
C THR A 42 12.42 -1.29 -0.04
N ARG A 43 13.69 -1.73 -0.13
CA ARG A 43 14.34 -1.95 -1.43
C ARG A 43 13.61 -2.98 -2.30
N ARG A 44 12.97 -3.98 -1.69
CA ARG A 44 12.36 -5.13 -2.40
C ARG A 44 10.84 -5.05 -2.45
N ASP A 45 10.21 -4.57 -1.39
CA ASP A 45 8.77 -4.72 -1.17
C ASP A 45 8.10 -3.41 -0.78
N PHE A 46 6.83 -3.30 -1.17
CA PHE A 46 5.90 -2.35 -0.62
C PHE A 46 4.91 -3.10 0.27
N LEU A 47 4.88 -2.76 1.55
CA LEU A 47 3.99 -3.34 2.55
C LEU A 47 2.98 -2.30 3.01
N TYR A 48 1.76 -2.73 3.33
CA TYR A 48 0.75 -1.86 3.92
C TYR A 48 0.05 -2.52 5.11
N TYR A 49 -0.12 -1.73 6.16
CA TYR A 49 -0.66 -2.13 7.45
C TYR A 49 -1.93 -1.35 7.76
N ALA A 50 -2.78 -1.89 8.64
CA ALA A 50 -3.94 -1.14 9.12
C ALA A 50 -3.53 0.15 9.86
N SER A 51 -2.42 0.10 10.59
CA SER A 51 -1.82 1.21 11.33
C SER A 51 -0.32 0.97 11.53
N GLU A 52 0.41 2.01 11.94
CA GLU A 52 1.85 1.91 12.29
C GLU A 52 2.13 0.89 13.39
N ARG A 53 1.21 0.73 14.34
CA ARG A 53 1.33 -0.22 15.47
C ARG A 53 0.93 -1.66 15.12
N SER A 54 0.49 -1.92 13.89
CA SER A 54 0.02 -3.25 13.50
C SER A 54 1.19 -4.23 13.36
N LYS A 55 1.08 -5.40 14.01
CA LYS A 55 2.14 -6.42 13.98
C LYS A 55 2.27 -7.13 12.62
N GLN A 56 1.17 -7.23 11.86
CA GLN A 56 1.14 -7.93 10.58
C GLN A 56 0.65 -7.01 9.46
N PRO A 57 1.23 -7.10 8.25
CA PRO A 57 0.74 -6.35 7.10
C PRO A 57 -0.63 -6.88 6.67
N LYS A 58 -1.46 -5.98 6.14
CA LYS A 58 -2.68 -6.34 5.40
C LYS A 58 -2.36 -6.85 4.00
N GLY A 59 -1.15 -6.61 3.51
CA GLY A 59 -0.60 -7.20 2.29
C GLY A 59 0.73 -6.58 1.92
N SER A 60 1.40 -7.20 0.95
CA SER A 60 2.66 -6.76 0.38
C SER A 60 2.76 -7.10 -1.11
N PHE A 61 3.69 -6.47 -1.81
CA PHE A 61 4.06 -6.82 -3.18
C PHE A 61 5.49 -6.36 -3.49
N PRO A 62 6.20 -7.06 -4.40
CA PRO A 62 7.56 -6.68 -4.79
C PRO A 62 7.54 -5.38 -5.60
N ILE A 63 8.23 -4.33 -5.14
CA ILE A 63 8.15 -2.99 -5.75
C ILE A 63 8.87 -2.91 -7.09
N GLU A 64 9.93 -3.71 -7.30
CA GLU A 64 10.80 -3.66 -8.48
C GLU A 64 10.04 -3.92 -9.80
N LEU A 65 8.96 -4.70 -9.72
CA LEU A 65 8.11 -5.06 -10.85
C LEU A 65 7.06 -3.99 -11.18
N TYR A 66 6.92 -2.97 -10.33
CA TYR A 66 5.90 -1.95 -10.47
C TYR A 66 6.48 -0.63 -10.97
N ARG A 67 5.66 0.14 -11.67
CA ARG A 67 5.98 1.48 -12.13
C ARG A 67 4.94 2.47 -11.60
N PRO A 68 5.38 3.61 -11.03
CA PRO A 68 4.46 4.64 -10.58
C PRO A 68 3.87 5.40 -11.78
N ARG A 69 2.61 5.80 -11.66
CA ARG A 69 1.94 6.69 -12.60
C ARG A 69 1.02 7.65 -11.82
N TRP A 70 1.12 8.94 -12.10
CA TRP A 70 0.15 9.92 -11.61
C TRP A 70 -1.26 9.59 -12.10
N ALA A 71 -2.25 9.69 -11.23
CA ALA A 71 -3.57 9.17 -11.51
C ALA A 71 -4.67 10.06 -10.92
N SER A 72 -4.72 11.31 -11.39
CA SER A 72 -5.70 12.29 -10.89
C SER A 72 -7.16 11.93 -11.20
N GLN A 73 -7.40 11.05 -12.17
CA GLN A 73 -8.72 10.53 -12.49
C GLN A 73 -9.30 9.61 -11.41
N LEU A 74 -8.49 9.15 -10.44
CA LEU A 74 -8.94 8.23 -9.39
C LEU A 74 -9.88 8.87 -8.36
N ARG A 75 -9.90 10.22 -8.26
CA ARG A 75 -10.75 10.95 -7.32
C ARG A 75 -11.37 12.17 -7.99
N LYS A 76 -12.54 12.57 -7.47
CA LYS A 76 -13.23 13.81 -7.88
C LYS A 76 -13.08 14.95 -6.88
N ASP A 77 -12.61 14.67 -5.67
CA ASP A 77 -12.43 15.66 -4.60
C ASP A 77 -11.11 16.45 -4.73
N SER A 78 -10.86 17.37 -3.78
CA SER A 78 -9.66 18.21 -3.74
C SER A 78 -8.35 17.42 -3.68
N ARG A 79 -8.40 16.15 -3.25
CA ARG A 79 -7.24 15.26 -3.13
C ARG A 79 -6.83 14.60 -4.44
N LYS A 80 -7.57 14.81 -5.54
CA LYS A 80 -7.24 14.23 -6.86
C LYS A 80 -5.82 14.49 -7.35
N LYS A 81 -5.19 15.60 -6.95
CA LYS A 81 -3.80 15.92 -7.32
C LYS A 81 -2.75 15.12 -6.53
N CYS A 82 -3.17 14.42 -5.47
CA CYS A 82 -2.32 13.63 -4.58
C CYS A 82 -2.41 12.13 -4.88
N CYS A 83 -2.96 11.75 -6.04
CA CYS A 83 -3.19 10.36 -6.42
C CYS A 83 -2.12 9.84 -7.38
N PHE A 84 -1.63 8.65 -7.09
CA PHE A 84 -0.78 7.86 -7.98
C PHE A 84 -1.25 6.41 -7.93
N GLN A 85 -0.80 5.62 -8.89
CA GLN A 85 -1.01 4.18 -8.91
C GLN A 85 0.30 3.47 -9.26
N LEU A 86 0.45 2.26 -8.74
CA LEU A 86 1.53 1.35 -9.03
C LEU A 86 1.01 0.27 -9.99
N LEU A 87 1.62 0.21 -11.17
CA LEU A 87 1.19 -0.66 -12.27
C LEU A 87 2.25 -1.74 -12.53
N CYS A 88 1.81 -2.96 -12.79
CA CYS A 88 2.66 -4.05 -13.26
C CYS A 88 1.89 -4.84 -14.32
N PRO A 89 2.38 -4.94 -15.58
CA PRO A 89 1.70 -5.69 -16.63
C PRO A 89 1.42 -7.14 -16.22
N GLY A 90 0.21 -7.62 -16.49
CA GLY A 90 -0.23 -8.97 -16.11
C GLY A 90 -0.44 -9.18 -14.61
N LYS A 91 -0.25 -8.14 -13.79
CA LYS A 91 -0.53 -8.16 -12.34
C LYS A 91 -1.53 -7.08 -11.97
N ARG A 92 -2.00 -7.16 -10.74
CA ARG A 92 -2.96 -6.20 -10.17
C ARG A 92 -2.31 -4.82 -9.99
N SER A 93 -3.05 -3.75 -10.23
CA SER A 93 -2.66 -2.39 -9.84
C SER A 93 -2.88 -2.13 -8.35
N TYR A 94 -2.18 -1.13 -7.82
CA TYR A 94 -2.41 -0.59 -6.48
C TYR A 94 -2.53 0.93 -6.54
N GLU A 95 -3.68 1.42 -6.11
CA GLU A 95 -4.03 2.83 -5.95
C GLU A 95 -4.02 3.26 -4.49
#